data_AF-T1EHI7-F1
#
_entry.id   AF-T1EHI7-F1
#
_cell.length_a   1.000
_cell.length_b   1.000
_cell.length_c   1.000
_cell.angle_alpha   90.00
_cell.angle_beta   90.00
_cell.angle_gamma   90.00
#
_symmetry.space_group_name_H-M   'P 1'
#
loop_
_entity.id
_entity.type
_entity.pdbx_description
1 polymer ?
#
loop_
_entity_poly.entity_id
_entity_poly.type
_entity_poly.pdbx_seq_one_letter_code
_entity_poly.pdbx_strand_id
1 'polypeptide(L)'
;DKIVRLPLTRIKTIIKTDSDVNLVSHDAVLLITKATELFIESLAEQAYENTAQAKRKTVYKRDIDLAIENIESLAFLEGVFD
;
A
#
# COMPACT_ATOMS: atom_id res chain seq x y z
N ASP A 1 -18.05 -4.09 -14.89
CA ASP A 1 -16.99 -3.30 -14.25
C ASP A 1 -15.70 -4.08 -14.12
N LYS A 2 -14.54 -3.40 -14.16
CA LYS A 2 -13.24 -4.04 -13.89
C LYS A 2 -13.17 -4.41 -12.41
N ILE A 3 -12.84 -5.67 -12.12
CA ILE A 3 -12.73 -6.20 -10.74
C ILE A 3 -11.57 -5.55 -9.97
N VAL A 4 -10.50 -5.18 -10.66
CA VAL A 4 -9.33 -4.45 -10.13
C VAL A 4 -8.89 -3.37 -11.12
N ARG A 5 -8.30 -2.30 -10.59
CA ARG A 5 -7.73 -1.15 -11.30
C ARG A 5 -6.23 -1.34 -11.57
N LEU A 6 -5.51 -1.97 -10.64
CA LEU A 6 -4.08 -2.24 -10.80
C LEU A 6 -3.82 -3.38 -11.82
N PRO A 7 -2.71 -3.31 -12.59
CA PRO A 7 -2.40 -4.31 -13.60
C PRO A 7 -1.92 -5.62 -12.96
N LEU A 8 -2.72 -6.69 -13.09
CA LEU A 8 -2.41 -8.03 -12.56
C LEU A 8 -1.02 -8.54 -12.94
N THR A 9 -0.56 -8.29 -14.18
CA THR A 9 0.77 -8.72 -14.63
C THR A 9 1.89 -8.10 -13.81
N ARG A 10 1.78 -6.82 -13.42
CA ARG A 10 2.83 -6.16 -12.61
C ARG A 10 2.79 -6.65 -11.17
N ILE A 11 1.61 -6.84 -10.60
CA ILE A 11 1.45 -7.44 -9.26
C ILE A 11 2.06 -8.85 -9.23
N LYS A 12 1.78 -9.67 -10.26
CA LYS A 12 2.39 -11.00 -10.39
C LYS A 12 3.92 -10.95 -10.50
N THR A 13 4.48 -9.98 -11.21
CA THR A 13 5.93 -9.79 -11.28
C THR A 13 6.52 -9.44 -9.92
N ILE A 14 5.88 -8.54 -9.16
CA ILE A 14 6.31 -8.16 -7.81
C ILE A 14 6.23 -9.35 -6.85
N ILE A 15 5.14 -10.12 -6.87
CA ILE A 15 5.02 -11.34 -6.04
C ILE A 15 6.18 -12.31 -6.30
N LYS A 16 6.63 -12.43 -7.56
CA LYS A 16 7.72 -13.32 -7.98
C LYS A 16 9.12 -12.74 -7.80
N THR A 17 9.28 -11.55 -7.22
CA THR A 17 10.62 -11.08 -6.82
C THR A 17 11.13 -11.82 -5.59
N ASP A 18 10.23 -12.42 -4.81
CA ASP A 18 10.57 -13.36 -3.76
C ASP A 18 11.03 -14.70 -4.37
N SER A 19 12.27 -15.10 -4.08
CA SER A 19 12.88 -16.32 -4.61
C SER A 19 12.19 -17.60 -4.16
N ASP A 20 11.47 -17.55 -3.04
CA ASP A 20 10.75 -18.70 -2.51
C ASP A 20 9.40 -18.91 -3.23
N VAL A 21 8.94 -17.92 -4.01
CA VAL A 21 7.67 -17.96 -4.74
C VAL A 21 7.84 -18.45 -6.19
N ASN A 22 7.77 -19.76 -6.38
CA ASN A 22 7.88 -20.39 -7.70
C ASN A 22 6.60 -20.27 -8.55
N LEU A 23 5.45 -20.56 -7.94
CA LEU A 23 4.13 -20.58 -8.56
C LEU A 23 3.16 -19.70 -7.77
N VAL A 24 2.27 -19.01 -8.48
CA VAL A 24 1.20 -18.20 -7.89
C VAL A 24 -0.07 -18.39 -8.71
N SER A 25 -1.18 -18.70 -8.04
CA SER A 25 -2.47 -18.88 -8.69
C SER A 25 -3.04 -17.55 -9.17
N HIS A 26 -3.95 -17.59 -10.15
CA HIS A 26 -4.63 -16.39 -10.62
C HIS A 26 -5.43 -15.69 -9.49
N ASP A 27 -6.12 -16.47 -8.65
CA ASP A 27 -6.95 -15.94 -7.58
C ASP A 27 -6.11 -15.27 -6.48
N ALA A 28 -4.93 -15.81 -6.16
CA ALA A 28 -4.00 -15.16 -5.24
C ALA A 28 -3.53 -13.80 -5.79
N VAL A 29 -3.18 -13.72 -7.08
CA VAL A 29 -2.82 -12.44 -7.71
C VAL A 29 -4.00 -11.46 -7.64
N LEU A 30 -5.23 -11.91 -7.90
CA LEU A 30 -6.43 -11.07 -7.85
C LEU A 30 -6.69 -10.52 -6.43
N LEU A 31 -6.61 -11.39 -5.42
CA LEU A 31 -6.79 -11.00 -4.01
C LEU A 31 -5.73 -10.02 -3.54
N ILE A 32 -4.45 -10.30 -3.82
CA ILE A 32 -3.34 -9.40 -3.49
C ILE A 32 -3.55 -8.06 -4.20
N THR A 33 -3.94 -8.07 -5.46
CA THR A 33 -4.21 -6.82 -6.21
C THR A 33 -5.29 -5.99 -5.53
N LYS A 34 -6.39 -6.62 -5.10
CA LYS A 34 -7.48 -5.91 -4.41
C LYS A 34 -7.05 -5.41 -3.03
N ALA A 35 -6.28 -6.21 -2.29
CA ALA A 35 -5.72 -5.82 -1.01
C ALA A 35 -4.75 -4.63 -1.15
N THR A 36 -3.88 -4.61 -2.17
CA THR A 36 -2.99 -3.47 -2.46
C THR A 36 -3.77 -2.19 -2.76
N GLU A 37 -4.90 -2.27 -3.47
CA GLU A 37 -5.75 -1.09 -3.71
C GLU A 37 -6.33 -0.52 -2.41
N LEU A 38 -6.90 -1.39 -1.58
CA LEU A 38 -7.46 -0.99 -0.28
C LEU A 38 -6.37 -0.46 0.66
N PHE A 39 -5.18 -1.05 0.61
CA PHE A 39 -4.02 -0.58 1.36
C PHE A 39 -3.61 0.83 0.95
N ILE A 40 -3.52 1.12 -0.35
CA ILE A 40 -3.17 2.46 -0.85
C ILE A 40 -4.23 3.49 -0.41
N GLU A 41 -5.52 3.14 -0.52
CA GLU A 41 -6.62 4.01 -0.10
C GLU A 41 -6.53 4.31 1.40
N SER A 42 -6.39 3.27 2.23
CA SER A 42 -6.28 3.41 3.69
C SER A 42 -5.04 4.21 4.10
N LEU A 43 -3.88 3.95 3.51
CA LEU A 43 -2.65 4.70 3.80
C LEU A 43 -2.79 6.18 3.40
N ALA A 44 -3.42 6.46 2.25
CA ALA A 44 -3.65 7.82 1.79
C ALA A 44 -4.62 8.59 2.69
N GLU A 45 -5.68 7.93 3.19
CA GLU A 45 -6.59 8.50 4.18
C GLU A 45 -5.87 8.86 5.47
N GLN A 46 -5.08 7.93 6.02
CA GLN A 46 -4.32 8.16 7.27
C GLN A 46 -3.28 9.28 7.12
N ALA A 47 -2.55 9.32 6.00
CA ALA A 47 -1.64 10.44 5.71
C ALA A 47 -2.40 11.77 5.55
N TYR A 48 -3.61 11.74 4.98
CA TYR A 48 -4.42 12.94 4.85
C TYR A 48 -4.98 13.42 6.20
N GLU A 49 -5.30 12.52 7.14
CA GLU A 49 -5.68 12.91 8.50
C GLU A 49 -4.57 13.74 9.17
N ASN A 50 -3.32 13.28 9.10
CA ASN A 50 -2.16 14.03 9.60
C ASN A 50 -1.98 15.39 8.89
N THR A 51 -2.21 15.41 7.57
CA THR A 51 -2.19 16.64 6.76
C THR A 51 -3.25 17.64 7.22
N ALA A 52 -4.47 17.18 7.44
CA ALA A 52 -5.61 17.99 7.86
C ALA A 52 -5.45 18.51 9.30
N GLN A 53 -4.95 17.68 10.22
CA GLN A 53 -4.62 18.09 11.60
C GLN A 53 -3.59 19.22 11.60
N ALA A 54 -2.62 19.18 10.69
CA ALA A 54 -1.65 20.25 10.48
C ALA A 54 -2.18 21.45 9.68
N LYS A 55 -3.50 21.53 9.43
CA LYS A 55 -4.20 22.61 8.68
C LYS A 55 -3.66 22.83 7.27
N ARG A 56 -3.19 21.77 6.60
CA ARG A 56 -2.71 21.79 5.22
C ARG A 56 -3.68 21.06 4.30
N LYS A 57 -3.48 21.24 3.00
CA LYS A 57 -4.20 20.53 1.93
C LYS A 57 -3.30 19.65 1.05
N THR A 58 -1.98 19.87 1.15
CA THR A 58 -0.97 19.09 0.44
C THR A 58 -0.39 18.05 1.39
N VAL A 59 -0.49 16.78 1.00
CA VAL A 59 0.14 15.65 1.68
C VAL A 59 1.63 15.67 1.39
N TYR A 60 2.46 15.55 2.43
CA TYR A 60 3.91 15.44 2.34
C TYR A 60 4.39 14.09 2.86
N LYS A 61 5.63 13.72 2.55
CA LYS A 61 6.28 12.48 3.05
C LYS A 61 6.09 12.33 4.57
N ARG A 62 6.35 13.39 5.34
CA ARG A 62 6.18 13.39 6.81
C ARG A 62 4.80 12.95 7.30
N ASP A 63 3.75 13.15 6.49
CA ASP A 63 2.40 12.77 6.87
C ASP A 63 2.17 11.26 6.75
N ILE A 64 2.87 10.64 5.79
CA ILE A 64 2.95 9.19 5.62
C ILE A 64 3.83 8.60 6.73
N ASP A 65 4.98 9.22 7.03
CA ASP A 65 5.88 8.78 8.11
C ASP A 65 5.13 8.76 9.46
N LEU A 66 4.39 9.83 9.77
CA LEU A 66 3.53 9.89 10.96
C LEU A 66 2.40 8.85 10.94
N ALA A 67 1.85 8.49 9.76
CA ALA A 67 0.85 7.44 9.69
C ALA A 67 1.45 6.07 10.02
N ILE A 68 2.66 5.80 9.53
CA ILE A 68 3.41 4.56 9.81
C ILE A 68 3.75 4.47 11.29
N GLU A 69 4.25 5.54 11.90
CA GLU A 69 4.60 5.58 13.33
C GLU A 69 3.41 5.35 14.26
N ASN A 70 2.21 5.83 13.89
CA ASN A 70 1.04 5.80 14.76
C ASN A 70 0.15 4.56 14.59
N ILE A 71 0.36 3.77 13.54
CA ILE A 71 -0.52 2.63 13.21
C ILE A 71 0.31 1.36 13.19
N GLU A 72 0.12 0.51 14.20
CA GLU A 72 0.88 -0.73 14.38
C GLU A 72 0.83 -1.66 13.16
N SER A 73 -0.31 -1.75 12.46
CA SER A 73 -0.44 -2.56 11.25
C SER A 73 0.37 -2.04 10.06
N LEU A 74 0.90 -0.81 10.13
CA LEU A 74 1.79 -0.21 9.14
C LEU A 74 3.27 -0.34 9.51
N ALA A 75 3.62 -0.91 10.67
CA ALA A 75 5.01 -1.01 11.14
C ALA A 75 5.95 -1.73 10.16
N PHE A 76 5.42 -2.59 9.28
CA PHE A 76 6.20 -3.23 8.20
C PHE A 76 6.78 -2.24 7.16
N LEU A 77 6.35 -0.97 7.19
CA LEU A 77 6.86 0.12 6.36
C LEU A 77 7.91 0.99 7.05
N GLU A 78 8.25 0.73 8.32
CA GLU A 78 9.29 1.47 9.02
C GLU A 78 10.63 1.40 8.26
N GLY A 79 11.27 2.56 8.06
CA GLY A 79 12.53 2.68 7.32
C GLY A 79 12.44 2.48 5.81
N VAL A 80 11.27 2.20 5.24
CA VAL A 80 11.11 2.02 3.78
C VAL A 80 11.31 3.32 3.01
N PHE A 81 10.99 4.46 3.64
CA PHE A 81 11.00 5.76 2.97
C PHE A 81 12.23 6.62 3.29
N ASP A 82 13.16 6.15 4.11
CA ASP A 82 14.34 6.90 4.58
C ASP A 82 15.25 7.42 3.45
#